data_AF-A0A2M9EE54-F1
#
_entry.id   AF-A0A2M9EE54-F1
#
_cell.length_a   1.000
_cell.length_b   1.000
_cell.length_c   1.000
_cell.angle_alpha   90.00
_cell.angle_beta   90.00
_cell.angle_gamma   90.00
#
_symmetry.space_group_name_H-M   'P 1'
#
loop_
_entity.id
_entity.type
_entity.pdbx_description
1 polymer ?
#
loop_
_entity_poly.entity_id
_entity_poly.type
_entity_poly.pdbx_seq_one_letter_code
_entity_poly.pdbx_strand_id
1 'polypeptide(L)'
;MKTFSHSKLYLAPKKYQQGVGLIEVLIAVLVLAVGLLGVAALQAVTLRNSGNSVERSQAVIQAYGALDMLRANKEAAKQGDFNSGWAAGSANVSPDLNTADGWRSNLLRMVSPSAQGRINCTSTAECTVGIRWDESRATGGSADQVFEITSRVDQ
;
A
#
# COMPACT_ATOMS: atom_id res chain seq x y z
N MET A 1 52.13 -30.10 -66.24
CA MET A 1 52.66 -29.91 -64.87
C MET A 1 51.88 -28.80 -64.18
N LYS A 2 50.82 -29.15 -63.42
CA LYS A 2 50.19 -28.31 -62.39
C LYS A 2 49.78 -29.26 -61.27
N THR A 3 50.29 -28.96 -60.08
CA THR A 3 50.27 -29.77 -58.86
C THR A 3 48.87 -29.84 -58.24
N PHE A 4 48.39 -31.05 -57.93
CA PHE A 4 47.15 -31.27 -57.16
C PHE A 4 47.36 -30.84 -55.70
N SER A 5 46.54 -29.89 -55.26
CA SER A 5 46.47 -29.44 -53.86
C SER A 5 45.61 -30.42 -53.05
N HIS A 6 46.18 -31.06 -52.03
CA HIS A 6 45.44 -31.93 -51.11
C HIS A 6 44.73 -31.06 -50.07
N SER A 7 43.40 -30.92 -50.19
CA SER A 7 42.58 -30.36 -49.10
C SER A 7 42.52 -31.36 -47.94
N LYS A 8 43.12 -30.98 -46.80
CA LYS A 8 42.93 -31.72 -45.55
C LYS A 8 41.51 -31.44 -45.05
N LEU A 9 40.62 -32.42 -45.21
CA LEU A 9 39.32 -32.46 -44.56
C LEU A 9 39.52 -32.59 -43.04
N TYR A 10 39.39 -31.47 -42.32
CA TYR A 10 39.29 -31.50 -40.87
C TYR A 10 37.90 -32.02 -40.49
N LEU A 11 37.82 -33.31 -40.15
CA LEU A 11 36.64 -33.91 -39.52
C LEU A 11 36.46 -33.27 -38.14
N ALA A 12 35.49 -32.37 -38.02
CA ALA A 12 35.07 -31.86 -36.73
C ALA A 12 34.57 -33.02 -35.86
N PRO A 13 35.05 -33.18 -34.61
CA PRO A 13 34.61 -34.26 -33.74
C PRO A 13 33.09 -34.14 -33.50
N LYS A 14 32.35 -35.24 -33.71
CA LYS A 14 30.96 -35.34 -33.25
C LYS A 14 30.96 -35.19 -31.73
N LYS A 15 30.43 -34.07 -31.22
CA LYS A 15 30.14 -33.95 -29.80
C LYS A 15 29.14 -35.05 -29.44
N TYR A 16 29.55 -36.00 -28.61
CA TYR A 16 28.64 -36.98 -28.03
C TYR A 16 27.62 -36.22 -27.18
N GLN A 17 26.34 -36.39 -27.51
CA GLN A 17 25.25 -35.91 -26.67
C GLN A 17 25.29 -36.75 -25.40
N GLN A 18 25.82 -36.17 -24.32
CA GLN A 18 25.68 -36.74 -22.99
C GLN A 18 24.20 -36.57 -22.62
N GLY A 19 23.45 -37.66 -22.68
CA GLY A 19 22.03 -37.66 -22.36
C GLY A 19 21.82 -37.16 -20.95
N VAL A 20 20.88 -36.22 -20.78
CA VAL A 20 20.39 -35.76 -19.48
C VAL A 20 19.93 -36.97 -18.68
N GLY A 21 20.60 -37.26 -17.56
CA GLY A 21 20.22 -38.35 -16.69
C GLY A 21 18.85 -38.07 -16.06
N LEU A 22 18.06 -39.10 -15.78
CA LEU A 22 16.75 -38.94 -15.10
C LEU A 22 16.90 -38.22 -13.74
N ILE A 23 18.04 -38.42 -13.08
CA ILE A 23 18.42 -37.72 -11.84
C ILE A 23 18.66 -36.22 -12.04
N GLU A 24 19.18 -35.81 -13.19
CA GLU A 24 19.46 -34.40 -13.51
C GLU A 24 18.17 -33.61 -13.70
N VAL A 25 17.18 -34.20 -14.38
CA VAL A 25 15.84 -33.63 -14.52
C VAL A 25 15.14 -33.54 -13.17
N LEU A 26 15.25 -34.55 -12.31
CA LEU A 26 14.66 -34.52 -10.97
C LEU A 26 15.28 -33.42 -10.10
N ILE A 27 16.60 -33.24 -10.16
CA ILE A 27 17.28 -32.15 -9.45
C ILE A 27 16.84 -30.79 -10.01
N ALA A 28 16.74 -30.64 -11.34
CA ALA A 28 16.27 -29.39 -11.95
C ALA A 28 14.84 -29.05 -11.52
N VAL A 29 13.92 -30.02 -11.53
CA VAL A 29 12.53 -29.83 -11.07
C VAL A 29 12.49 -29.53 -9.58
N LEU A 30 13.32 -30.17 -8.75
CA LEU A 30 13.42 -29.89 -7.32
C LEU A 30 13.86 -28.44 -7.06
N VAL A 31 14.93 -27.98 -7.73
CA VAL A 31 15.44 -26.61 -7.59
C VAL A 31 14.40 -25.60 -8.07
N LEU A 32 13.73 -25.87 -9.20
CA LEU A 32 12.64 -25.03 -9.70
C LEU A 32 11.47 -24.97 -8.71
N ALA A 33 11.07 -26.10 -8.12
CA ALA A 33 9.99 -26.14 -7.15
C ALA A 33 10.30 -25.29 -5.92
N VAL A 34 11.52 -25.39 -5.36
CA VAL A 34 11.97 -24.56 -4.24
C VAL A 34 12.02 -23.09 -4.62
N GLY A 35 12.51 -22.76 -5.82
CA GLY A 35 12.54 -21.39 -6.35
C GLY A 35 11.15 -20.77 -6.45
N LEU A 36 10.17 -21.51 -6.98
CA LEU A 36 8.78 -21.05 -7.12
C LEU A 36 8.10 -20.83 -5.77
N LEU A 37 8.37 -21.66 -4.76
CA LEU A 37 7.88 -21.44 -3.39
C LEU A 37 8.44 -20.15 -2.80
N GLY A 38 9.72 -19.84 -3.04
CA GLY A 38 10.33 -18.58 -2.63
C GLY A 38 9.63 -17.36 -3.27
N VAL A 39 9.34 -17.44 -4.57
CA VAL A 39 8.61 -16.39 -5.29
C VAL A 39 7.19 -16.21 -4.76
N ALA A 40 6.46 -17.31 -4.49
CA ALA A 40 5.12 -17.24 -3.93
C ALA A 40 5.10 -16.57 -2.55
N ALA A 41 6.08 -16.87 -1.69
CA ALA A 41 6.22 -16.22 -0.38
C ALA A 41 6.45 -14.70 -0.53
N LEU A 42 7.32 -14.29 -1.45
CA LEU A 42 7.56 -12.87 -1.74
C LEU A 42 6.32 -12.16 -2.29
N GLN A 43 5.55 -12.83 -3.16
CA GLN A 43 4.30 -12.29 -3.68
C GLN A 43 3.27 -12.06 -2.55
N ALA A 44 3.14 -13.02 -1.61
CA ALA A 44 2.25 -12.87 -0.47
C ALA A 44 2.62 -11.66 0.42
N VAL A 45 3.91 -11.49 0.71
CA VAL A 45 4.41 -10.32 1.47
C VAL A 45 4.16 -9.02 0.71
N THR A 46 4.35 -9.03 -0.61
CA THR A 46 4.12 -7.86 -1.47
C THR A 46 2.65 -7.45 -1.45
N LEU A 47 1.73 -8.38 -1.64
CA LEU A 47 0.29 -8.10 -1.59
C LEU A 47 -0.13 -7.50 -0.24
N ARG A 48 0.36 -8.06 0.86
CA ARG A 48 0.12 -7.55 2.21
C ARG A 48 0.61 -6.12 2.37
N ASN A 49 1.85 -5.83 1.99
CA ASN A 49 2.43 -4.50 2.11
C ASN A 49 1.77 -3.48 1.16
N SER A 50 1.38 -3.89 -0.05
CA SER A 50 0.65 -3.05 -0.99
C SER A 50 -0.69 -2.59 -0.44
N GLY A 51 -1.44 -3.49 0.22
CA GLY A 51 -2.71 -3.13 0.88
C GLY A 51 -2.53 -2.00 1.89
N ASN A 52 -1.53 -2.11 2.77
CA ASN A 52 -1.28 -1.08 3.79
C ASN A 52 -0.80 0.26 3.19
N SER A 53 -0.06 0.22 2.08
CA SER A 53 0.30 1.43 1.33
C SER A 53 -0.92 2.17 0.80
N VAL A 54 -1.96 1.43 0.39
CA VAL A 54 -3.25 2.02 -0.01
C VAL A 54 -3.95 2.64 1.18
N GLU A 55 -4.03 1.96 2.33
CA GLU A 55 -4.64 2.50 3.55
C GLU A 55 -4.02 3.86 3.94
N ARG A 56 -2.67 3.96 3.95
CA ARG A 56 -1.95 5.22 4.19
C ARG A 56 -2.28 6.30 3.17
N SER A 57 -2.29 5.94 1.89
CA SER A 57 -2.58 6.90 0.81
C SER A 57 -4.00 7.44 0.93
N GLN A 58 -4.95 6.58 1.27
CA GLN A 58 -6.34 6.97 1.51
C GLN A 58 -6.47 7.84 2.75
N ALA A 59 -5.75 7.55 3.84
CA ALA A 59 -5.73 8.41 5.02
C ALA A 59 -5.28 9.83 4.67
N VAL A 60 -4.21 9.98 3.88
CA VAL A 60 -3.74 11.29 3.41
C VAL A 60 -4.83 12.02 2.60
N ILE A 61 -5.44 11.34 1.62
CA ILE A 61 -6.51 11.92 0.79
C ILE A 61 -7.70 12.38 1.66
N GLN A 62 -8.14 11.54 2.61
CA GLN A 62 -9.26 11.85 3.48
C GLN A 62 -8.94 12.97 4.48
N ALA A 63 -7.68 13.11 4.91
CA ALA A 63 -7.26 14.21 5.77
C ALA A 63 -7.30 15.56 5.05
N TYR A 64 -6.82 15.62 3.79
CA TYR A 64 -6.95 16.82 2.96
C TYR A 64 -8.42 17.14 2.68
N GLY A 65 -9.25 16.14 2.37
CA GLY A 65 -10.70 16.35 2.22
C GLY A 65 -11.37 16.93 3.47
N ALA A 66 -10.93 16.52 4.67
CA ALA A 66 -11.42 17.11 5.92
C ALA A 66 -10.99 18.58 6.07
N LEU A 67 -9.73 18.91 5.72
CA LEU A 67 -9.28 20.30 5.73
C LEU A 67 -10.09 21.17 4.76
N ASP A 68 -10.43 20.64 3.59
CA ASP A 68 -11.26 21.35 2.62
C ASP A 68 -12.69 21.55 3.14
N MET A 69 -13.28 20.54 3.79
CA MET A 69 -14.55 20.68 4.50
C MET A 69 -14.49 21.77 5.58
N LEU A 70 -13.41 21.84 6.36
CA LEU A 70 -13.22 22.85 7.40
C LEU A 70 -13.04 24.26 6.83
N ARG A 71 -12.33 24.39 5.69
CA ARG A 71 -12.23 25.67 4.95
C ARG A 71 -13.58 26.14 4.44
N ALA A 72 -14.38 25.21 3.89
CA ALA A 72 -15.74 25.51 3.44
C ALA A 72 -16.64 25.98 4.60
N ASN A 73 -16.42 25.46 5.81
CA ASN A 73 -17.22 25.73 7.01
C ASN A 73 -16.41 26.44 8.11
N LYS A 74 -15.58 27.42 7.72
CA LYS A 74 -14.58 28.05 8.60
C LYS A 74 -15.14 28.63 9.90
N GLU A 75 -16.35 29.18 9.90
CA GLU A 75 -16.94 29.79 11.10
C GLU A 75 -17.36 28.73 12.13
N ALA A 76 -17.95 27.61 11.67
CA ALA A 76 -18.25 26.45 12.51
C ALA A 76 -16.95 25.76 12.99
N ALA A 77 -15.91 25.72 12.15
CA ALA A 77 -14.59 25.24 12.55
C ALA A 77 -13.98 26.08 13.68
N LYS A 78 -14.01 27.42 13.59
CA LYS A 78 -13.53 28.33 14.64
C LYS A 78 -14.35 28.24 15.93
N GLN A 79 -15.64 27.95 15.83
CA GLN A 79 -16.54 27.73 16.98
C GLN A 79 -16.30 26.37 17.65
N GLY A 80 -15.54 25.47 16.99
CA GLY A 80 -15.21 24.15 17.51
C GLY A 80 -16.28 23.10 17.24
N ASP A 81 -17.23 23.34 16.34
CA ASP A 81 -18.35 22.43 16.05
C ASP A 81 -17.88 21.08 15.50
N PHE A 82 -16.69 21.05 14.88
CA PHE A 82 -16.07 19.83 14.38
C PHE A 82 -15.16 19.15 15.41
N ASN A 83 -14.86 19.81 16.53
CA ASN A 83 -13.85 19.36 17.47
C ASN A 83 -14.27 18.06 18.15
N SER A 84 -13.35 17.10 18.15
CA SER A 84 -13.57 15.82 18.79
C SER A 84 -12.27 15.22 19.31
N GLY A 85 -12.40 14.28 20.24
CA GLY A 85 -11.37 13.28 20.46
C GLY A 85 -11.29 12.30 19.28
N TRP A 86 -10.47 11.27 19.44
CA TRP A 86 -10.44 10.15 18.51
C TRP A 86 -11.77 9.41 18.54
N ALA A 87 -12.46 9.35 17.39
CA ALA A 87 -13.75 8.68 17.28
C ALA A 87 -13.88 7.93 15.95
N ALA A 88 -14.53 6.77 15.99
CA ALA A 88 -14.96 6.04 14.81
C ALA A 88 -16.28 6.64 14.28
N GLY A 89 -16.53 6.48 12.98
CA GLY A 89 -17.83 6.78 12.40
C GLY A 89 -18.82 5.63 12.54
N SER A 90 -19.91 5.69 11.77
CA SER A 90 -20.88 4.61 11.66
C SER A 90 -20.83 3.96 10.27
N ALA A 91 -20.60 2.65 10.22
CA ALA A 91 -20.55 1.90 8.95
C ALA A 91 -21.90 1.83 8.22
N ASN A 92 -23.01 2.08 8.93
CA ASN A 92 -24.38 1.85 8.45
C ASN A 92 -25.07 3.11 7.92
N VAL A 93 -24.37 4.25 7.85
CA VAL A 93 -24.96 5.53 7.45
C VAL A 93 -24.29 6.03 6.17
N SER A 94 -25.08 6.56 5.22
CA SER A 94 -24.51 7.28 4.07
C SER A 94 -23.74 8.50 4.60
N PRO A 95 -22.46 8.65 4.25
CA PRO A 95 -21.62 9.66 4.88
C PRO A 95 -21.95 11.03 4.28
N ASP A 96 -22.43 11.96 5.10
CA ASP A 96 -22.44 13.38 4.74
C ASP A 96 -21.06 13.98 4.98
N LEU A 97 -20.29 14.13 3.90
CA LEU A 97 -18.91 14.60 3.95
C LEU A 97 -18.79 16.09 4.35
N ASN A 98 -19.89 16.80 4.56
CA ASN A 98 -19.88 18.14 5.15
C ASN A 98 -19.95 18.14 6.68
N THR A 99 -20.07 16.95 7.30
CA THR A 99 -20.14 16.79 8.76
C THR A 99 -18.96 15.97 9.26
N ALA A 100 -18.54 16.22 10.51
CA ALA A 100 -17.47 15.46 11.14
C ALA A 100 -17.80 13.96 11.22
N ASP A 101 -19.06 13.61 11.49
CA ASP A 101 -19.49 12.21 11.62
C ASP A 101 -19.60 11.49 10.29
N GLY A 102 -20.05 12.18 9.23
CA GLY A 102 -20.06 11.62 7.89
C GLY A 102 -18.64 11.43 7.35
N TRP A 103 -17.72 12.39 7.59
CA TRP A 103 -16.30 12.20 7.30
C TRP A 103 -15.73 10.97 8.02
N ARG A 104 -15.93 10.83 9.34
CA ARG A 104 -15.49 9.64 10.10
C ARG A 104 -16.10 8.35 9.58
N SER A 105 -17.36 8.37 9.16
CA SER A 105 -18.05 7.21 8.57
C SER A 105 -17.45 6.84 7.22
N ASN A 106 -16.95 7.81 6.47
CA ASN A 106 -16.23 7.57 5.22
C ASN A 106 -14.84 6.96 5.44
N LEU A 107 -14.14 7.30 6.54
CA LEU A 107 -12.86 6.69 6.90
C LEU A 107 -12.96 5.16 7.02
N LEU A 108 -14.07 4.65 7.57
CA LEU A 108 -14.32 3.22 7.70
C LEU A 108 -14.40 2.49 6.36
N ARG A 109 -14.77 3.19 5.29
CA ARG A 109 -14.93 2.65 3.94
C ARG A 109 -13.69 2.82 3.08
N MET A 110 -13.02 3.95 3.24
CA MET A 110 -11.92 4.36 2.36
C MET A 110 -10.54 4.00 2.91
N VAL A 111 -10.37 4.04 4.23
CA VAL A 111 -9.06 3.84 4.88
C VAL A 111 -8.99 2.44 5.45
N SER A 112 -9.80 2.14 6.46
CA SER A 112 -9.78 0.86 7.16
C SER A 112 -11.02 0.72 8.04
N PRO A 113 -11.57 -0.48 8.27
CA PRO A 113 -12.66 -0.70 9.23
C PRO A 113 -12.32 -0.30 10.68
N SER A 114 -11.03 -0.17 11.00
CA SER A 114 -10.54 0.28 12.30
C SER A 114 -10.30 1.80 12.38
N ALA A 115 -10.51 2.53 11.28
CA ALA A 115 -10.12 3.92 11.18
C ALA A 115 -10.94 4.83 12.11
N GLN A 116 -10.25 5.78 12.71
CA GLN A 116 -10.84 6.80 13.56
C GLN A 116 -10.31 8.17 13.17
N GLY A 117 -11.18 9.18 13.26
CA GLY A 117 -10.87 10.56 12.94
C GLY A 117 -10.89 11.44 14.18
N ARG A 118 -10.00 12.42 14.21
CA ARG A 118 -9.95 13.50 15.19
C ARG A 118 -9.84 14.82 14.46
N ILE A 119 -10.63 15.81 14.87
CA ILE A 119 -10.49 17.19 14.42
C ILE A 119 -10.32 18.05 15.66
N ASN A 120 -9.37 18.99 15.61
CA ASN A 120 -9.15 19.96 16.66
C ASN A 120 -8.85 21.33 16.05
N CYS A 121 -9.83 22.21 16.06
CA CYS A 121 -9.73 23.58 15.59
C CYS A 121 -9.68 24.55 16.77
N THR A 122 -8.82 25.55 16.62
CA THR A 122 -8.68 26.68 17.54
C THR A 122 -9.52 27.87 17.06
N SER A 123 -9.78 28.82 17.96
CA SER A 123 -10.49 30.06 17.62
C SER A 123 -9.71 30.94 16.63
N THR A 124 -8.42 30.71 16.45
CA THR A 124 -7.55 31.40 15.47
C THR A 124 -7.52 30.74 14.09
N ALA A 125 -8.49 29.85 13.80
CA ALA A 125 -8.64 29.13 12.54
C ALA A 125 -7.48 28.17 12.20
N GLU A 126 -6.71 27.75 13.19
CA GLU A 126 -5.73 26.67 13.03
C GLU A 126 -6.41 25.34 13.41
N CYS A 127 -6.49 24.43 12.44
CA CYS A 127 -7.15 23.14 12.58
C CYS A 127 -6.16 21.99 12.36
N THR A 128 -6.22 21.02 13.26
CA THR A 128 -5.46 19.79 13.20
C THR A 128 -6.41 18.63 12.92
N VAL A 129 -6.14 17.88 11.85
CA VAL A 129 -6.88 16.70 11.44
C VAL A 129 -5.98 15.48 11.64
N GLY A 130 -6.44 14.55 12.47
CA GLY A 130 -5.80 13.27 12.72
C GLY A 130 -6.63 12.11 12.22
N ILE A 131 -5.99 11.13 11.60
CA ILE A 131 -6.58 9.83 11.25
C ILE A 131 -5.69 8.74 11.85
N ARG A 132 -6.32 7.79 12.55
CA ARG A 132 -5.63 6.62 13.11
C ARG A 132 -6.26 5.32 12.69
N TRP A 133 -5.48 4.27 12.51
CA TRP A 133 -5.97 2.92 12.17
C TRP A 133 -4.98 1.82 12.57
N ASP A 134 -5.47 0.58 12.58
CA ASP A 134 -4.67 -0.62 12.86
C ASP A 134 -4.00 -1.16 11.60
N GLU A 135 -2.67 -1.12 11.60
CA GLU A 135 -1.80 -1.64 10.54
C GLU A 135 -0.94 -2.82 11.05
N SER A 136 -1.31 -3.51 12.13
CA SER A 136 -0.61 -4.70 12.65
C SER A 136 -0.47 -5.82 11.61
N ARG A 137 -1.34 -5.79 10.60
CA ARG A 137 -1.26 -6.61 9.38
C ARG A 137 -0.22 -6.13 8.37
N ALA A 138 0.69 -5.22 8.71
CA ALA A 138 1.87 -4.89 7.89
C ALA A 138 3.16 -5.49 8.42
N THR A 139 4.18 -5.55 7.58
CA THR A 139 5.53 -5.94 8.02
C THR A 139 6.13 -4.73 8.71
N GLY A 140 6.35 -4.82 10.03
CA GLY A 140 6.75 -3.65 10.83
C GLY A 140 5.61 -2.65 11.09
N GLY A 141 4.35 -3.06 10.93
CA GLY A 141 3.19 -2.21 11.21
C GLY A 141 2.91 -2.00 12.69
N SER A 142 2.09 -1.00 13.00
CA SER A 142 1.63 -0.68 14.36
C SER A 142 0.11 -0.82 14.43
N ALA A 143 -0.42 -1.21 15.59
CA ALA A 143 -1.86 -1.24 15.84
C ALA A 143 -2.49 0.16 16.00
N ASP A 144 -1.66 1.20 16.12
CA ASP A 144 -2.08 2.59 16.32
C ASP A 144 -1.28 3.50 15.37
N GLN A 145 -1.39 3.25 14.07
CA GLN A 145 -0.78 4.13 13.06
C GLN A 145 -1.55 5.43 13.01
N VAL A 146 -0.84 6.55 13.05
CA VAL A 146 -1.42 7.89 13.08
C VAL A 146 -0.85 8.73 11.94
N PHE A 147 -1.74 9.36 11.19
CA PHE A 147 -1.43 10.45 10.27
C PHE A 147 -2.09 11.73 10.78
N GLU A 148 -1.34 12.81 10.91
CA GLU A 148 -1.83 14.08 11.43
C GLU A 148 -1.33 15.24 10.57
N ILE A 149 -2.22 16.16 10.24
CA ILE A 149 -1.92 17.37 9.46
C ILE A 149 -2.55 18.57 10.14
N THR A 150 -1.80 19.68 10.19
CA THR A 150 -2.28 20.96 10.71
C THR A 150 -2.27 21.99 9.60
N SER A 151 -3.36 22.73 9.46
CA SER A 151 -3.47 23.84 8.50
C SER A 151 -4.33 24.96 9.08
N ARG A 152 -4.04 26.17 8.64
CA ARG A 152 -4.99 27.28 8.75
C ARG A 152 -6.14 27.11 7.76
N VAL A 153 -7.35 27.46 8.18
CA VAL A 153 -8.58 27.33 7.36
C VAL A 153 -9.21 28.68 6.98
N ASP A 154 -8.53 29.78 7.28
CA ASP A 154 -8.96 31.15 6.99
C ASP A 154 -8.30 31.79 5.75
N GLN A 155 -7.34 31.08 5.12
CA GLN A 155 -6.72 31.46 3.84
C GLN A 155 -7.58 31.02 2.66
#